data_AF-A0A7W1J606-F1
#
_entry.id   AF-A0A7W1J606-F1
#
_cell.length_a   1.000
_cell.length_b   1.000
_cell.length_c   1.000
_cell.angle_alpha   90.00
_cell.angle_beta   90.00
_cell.angle_gamma   90.00
#
_symmetry.space_group_name_H-M   'P 1'
#
loop_
_entity.id
_entity.type
_entity.pdbx_description
1 polymer ?
#
loop_
_entity_poly.entity_id
_entity_poly.type
_entity_poly.pdbx_seq_one_letter_code
_entity_poly.pdbx_strand_id
1 'polypeptide(L)' 'MKIAIYGRPTPDNTSEHIQLLFDKLNENKTEIFVHEPFYNFLKQNLQITDSIKNFNSHLDIKGKVDYMLSVGG' A
#
# COMPACT_ATOMS: atom_id res chain seq x y z
N MET A 1 4.53 -0.25 13.74
CA MET A 1 4.24 0.98 12.98
C MET A 1 3.13 0.68 12.00
N LYS A 2 2.23 1.62 11.75
CA LYS A 2 1.06 1.48 10.88
C LYS A 2 1.15 2.49 9.76
N ILE A 3 1.18 2.03 8.51
CA ILE A 3 1.36 2.91 7.35
C ILE A 3 0.21 2.71 6.38
N ALA A 4 -0.44 3.81 6.00
CA ALA A 4 -1.35 3.85 4.87
C ALA A 4 -0.58 4.14 3.58
N ILE A 5 -0.88 3.41 2.52
CA ILE A 5 -0.36 3.62 1.17
C ILE A 5 -1.54 3.93 0.27
N TYR A 6 -1.49 5.13 -0.30
CA TYR A 6 -2.40 5.56 -1.34
C TYR A 6 -1.63 5.69 -2.64
N GLY A 7 -2.21 5.19 -3.74
CA GLY A 7 -1.64 5.38 -5.06
C GLY A 7 -2.72 5.39 -6.12
N ARG A 8 -2.41 6.04 -7.24
CA ARG A 8 -3.25 6.00 -8.44
C ARG A 8 -2.80 4.84 -9.32
N PRO A 9 -3.69 3.93 -9.73
CA PRO A 9 -3.32 2.84 -10.62
C PRO A 9 -3.01 3.41 -12.01
N THR A 10 -1.72 3.53 -12.33
CA THR A 10 -1.21 3.98 -13.64
C THR A 10 -0.39 2.86 -14.27
N PRO A 11 -0.37 2.75 -15.62
CA PRO A 11 0.46 1.75 -16.32
C PRO A 11 1.96 1.90 -16.03
N ASP A 12 2.40 3.10 -15.66
CA ASP A 12 3.79 3.48 -15.37
C ASP A 12 4.21 3.21 -13.92
N ASN A 13 3.29 2.74 -13.07
CA ASN A 13 3.65 2.30 -11.72
C ASN A 13 4.52 1.07 -11.83
N THR A 14 5.84 1.31 -11.80
CA THR A 14 6.88 0.30 -11.91
C THR A 14 6.72 -0.64 -10.72
N SER A 15 6.17 -1.82 -11.01
CA SER A 15 5.78 -2.82 -10.01
C SER A 15 6.95 -3.16 -9.08
N GLU A 16 8.19 -3.14 -9.59
CA GLU A 16 9.42 -3.41 -8.84
C GLU A 16 9.68 -2.44 -7.67
N HIS A 17 9.52 -1.12 -7.88
CA HIS A 17 9.74 -0.14 -6.82
C HIS A 17 8.68 -0.24 -5.72
N ILE A 18 7.45 -0.53 -6.12
CA ILE A 18 6.36 -0.74 -5.18
C ILE A 18 6.62 -2.02 -4.39
N GLN A 19 7.04 -3.10 -5.04
CA GLN A 19 7.40 -4.34 -4.35
C GLN A 19 8.52 -4.13 -3.34
N LEU A 20 9.60 -3.44 -3.72
CA LEU A 20 10.69 -3.10 -2.81
C LEU A 20 10.22 -2.30 -1.59
N LEU A 21 9.27 -1.38 -1.77
CA LEU A 21 8.66 -0.62 -0.68
C LEU A 21 7.90 -1.56 0.28
N PHE A 22 7.03 -2.43 -0.25
CA PHE A 22 6.28 -3.39 0.58
C PHE A 22 7.23 -4.34 1.32
N ASP A 23 8.25 -4.89 0.66
CA ASP A 23 9.24 -5.78 1.25
C ASP A 23 9.97 -5.10 2.42
N LYS A 24 10.43 -3.85 2.22
CA LYS A 24 11.09 -3.08 3.29
C LYS A 24 10.18 -2.77 4.46
N LEU A 25 8.92 -2.45 4.20
CA LEU A 25 7.93 -2.20 5.26
C LEU A 25 7.64 -3.47 6.06
N ASN A 26 7.56 -4.62 5.39
CA ASN A 26 7.36 -5.92 6.02
C ASN A 26 8.57 -6.39 6.84
N GLU A 27 9.80 -6.19 6.35
CA GLU A 27 11.03 -6.43 7.12
C GLU A 27 11.01 -5.68 8.46
N ASN A 28 10.40 -4.49 8.48
CA ASN A 28 10.25 -3.65 9.68
C ASN A 28 9.01 -4.01 10.54
N LYS A 29 8.31 -5.11 10.26
CA LYS A 29 7.07 -5.54 10.94
C LYS A 29 6.01 -4.44 10.96
N THR A 30 5.87 -3.73 9.84
CA THR A 30 4.89 -2.64 9.69
C THR A 30 3.53 -3.23 9.30
N GLU A 31 2.45 -2.77 9.93
CA GLU A 31 1.10 -3.04 9.44
C GLU A 31 0.80 -2.09 8.27
N ILE A 32 0.54 -2.68 7.10
CA ILE A 32 0.34 -1.93 5.87
C ILE A 32 -1.15 -1.88 5.54
N PHE A 33 -1.64 -0.67 5.33
CA PHE A 33 -3.00 -0.37 4.86
C PHE A 33 -2.89 0.16 3.43
N VAL A 34 -3.58 -0.43 2.46
CA VAL A 34 -3.52 0.01 1.06
C VAL A 34 -4.90 0.43 0.59
N HIS A 35 -4.96 1.52 -0.18
CA HIS A 35 -6.19 1.97 -0.82
C HIS A 35 -6.72 0.87 -1.76
N GLU A 36 -7.98 0.48 -1.61
CA GLU A 36 -8.52 -0.73 -2.28
C GLU A 36 -8.37 -0.73 -3.81
N PRO A 37 -8.68 0.35 -4.56
CA PRO A 37 -8.42 0.42 -5.99
C PRO A 37 -6.96 0.19 -6.37
N PHE A 38 -6.04 0.71 -5.54
CA PHE A 38 -4.61 0.55 -5.77
C PHE A 38 -4.18 -0.89 -5.46
N TYR A 39 -4.64 -1.46 -4.35
CA TYR A 39 -4.39 -2.86 -4.01
C TYR A 39 -4.86 -3.82 -5.11
N ASN A 40 -6.04 -3.60 -5.67
CA ASN A 40 -6.59 -4.42 -6.76
C ASN A 40 -5.72 -4.35 -8.02
N PHE A 41 -5.20 -3.16 -8.34
CA PHE A 41 -4.23 -3.00 -9.43
C PHE A 41 -2.91 -3.72 -9.16
N LEU A 42 -2.39 -3.62 -7.93
CA LEU A 42 -1.16 -4.32 -7.55
C LEU A 42 -1.33 -5.84 -7.60
N LYS A 43 -2.43 -6.37 -7.04
CA LYS A 43 -2.70 -7.81 -7.01
C LYS A 43 -2.77 -8.46 -8.40
N GLN A 44 -3.10 -7.70 -9.44
CA GLN A 44 -3.11 -8.19 -10.83
C GLN A 44 -1.69 -8.31 -11.42
N ASN A 45 -0.74 -7.51 -10.92
CA ASN A 45 0.60 -7.37 -11.50
C ASN A 45 1.73 -7.87 -10.56
N LEU A 46 1.42 -8.11 -9.29
CA LEU A 46 2.36 -8.41 -8.21
C LEU A 46 1.86 -9.58 -7.35
N GLN A 47 2.81 -10.41 -6.92
CA GLN A 47 2.55 -11.46 -5.92
C GLN A 47 2.60 -10.86 -4.52
N ILE A 48 1.45 -10.44 -4.01
CA ILE A 48 1.32 -9.96 -2.64
C ILE A 48 1.02 -11.17 -1.74
N THR A 49 2.02 -11.63 -0.99
CA THR A 49 1.89 -12.74 -0.03
C THR A 49 1.51 -12.31 1.38
N ASP A 50 1.57 -11.01 1.69
CA ASP A 50 1.44 -10.52 3.06
C ASP A 50 0.01 -10.10 3.43
N SER A 51 -0.26 -10.12 4.74
CA SER A 51 -1.53 -9.65 5.32
C SER A 51 -1.64 -8.12 5.26
N ILE A 52 -1.87 -7.62 4.04
CA ILE A 52 -2.20 -6.22 3.78
C ILE A 52 -3.67 -5.98 4.15
N LYS A 53 -3.91 -4.87 4.86
CA LYS A 53 -5.27 -4.38 5.13
C LYS A 53 -5.68 -3.39 4.05
N ASN A 54 -6.97 -3.33 3.75
CA ASN A 54 -7.49 -2.43 2.74
C ASN A 54 -8.23 -1.27 3.40
N PHE A 55 -8.23 -0.12 2.75
CA PHE A 55 -9.08 1.02 3.14
C PHE A 55 -9.68 1.70 1.91
N ASN A 56 -10.87 2.28 2.06
CA ASN A 56 -11.58 2.97 0.98
C ASN A 56 -11.70 4.46 1.23
N SER A 57 -11.75 4.86 2.50
CA SER A 57 -11.91 6.26 2.89
C SER A 57 -10.82 6.68 3.86
N HIS A 58 -10.51 7.96 3.85
CA HIS A 58 -9.65 8.57 4.86
C HIS A 58 -10.19 8.34 6.29
N LEU A 59 -11.51 8.18 6.45
CA LEU A 59 -12.14 7.85 7.73
C LEU A 59 -11.72 6.46 8.26
N ASP A 60 -11.42 5.52 7.36
CA ASP A 60 -11.04 4.16 7.75
C ASP A 60 -9.68 4.13 8.44
N ILE A 61 -8.78 5.03 8.04
CA ILE A 61 -7.39 5.13 8.55
C ILE A 61 -7.18 6.30 9.52
N LYS A 62 -8.14 7.21 9.66
CA LYS A 62 -8.05 8.37 10.56
C LYS A 62 -7.79 7.94 12.00
N GLY A 63 -6.67 8.37 12.55
CA GLY A 63 -6.24 8.02 13.91
C GLY A 63 -5.81 6.56 14.09
N LYS A 64 -5.72 5.78 13.01
CA LYS A 64 -5.31 4.37 13.03
C LYS A 64 -3.96 4.11 12.38
N VAL A 65 -3.41 5.06 11.63
CA VAL A 65 -2.10 4.97 10.99
C VAL A 65 -1.18 6.06 11.50
N ASP A 66 0.11 5.73 11.61
CA ASP A 66 1.16 6.64 12.03
C ASP A 66 1.62 7.52 10.87
N TYR A 67 1.66 6.95 9.66
CA TYR A 67 2.09 7.63 8.43
C TYR A 67 1.18 7.28 7.25
N MET A 68 1.11 8.19 6.29
CA MET A 68 0.49 7.97 4.99
C MET A 68 1.49 8.28 3.88
N LEU A 69 1.74 7.31 3.02
CA LEU A 69 2.58 7.42 1.84
C LEU A 69 1.69 7.56 0.61
N SER A 70 1.98 8.56 -0.23
CA SER A 70 1.34 8.72 -1.54
C SER A 70 2.34 8.29 -2.62
N VAL A 71 1.94 7.33 -3.47
CA VAL A 71 2.76 6.76 -4.53
C VAL A 71 2.11 7.05 -5.89
N GLY A 72 2.88 7.58 -6.84
CA GLY A 72 2.40 7.82 -8.20
C GLY A 72 1.85 9.21 -8.49
N GLY A 73 2.17 10.21 -7.65
CA GLY A 73 1.89 11.64 -7.88
C GLY A 73 0.41 12.01 -7.85
#